data_AF-A0A9X9M0E8-F1
#
_entry.id   AF-A0A9X9M0E8-F1
#
_cell.length_a   1.000
_cell.length_b   1.000
_cell.length_c   1.000
_cell.angle_alpha   90.00
_cell.angle_beta   90.00
_cell.angle_gamma   90.00
#
_symmetry.space_group_name_H-M   'P 1'
#
loop_
_entity.id
_entity.type
_entity.pdbx_description
1 polymer ?
#
loop_
_entity_poly.entity_id
_entity_poly.type
_entity_poly.pdbx_seq_one_letter_code
_entity_poly.pdbx_strand_id
1 'polypeptide(L)'
;MGGWFAHPIFKNGDYNEVMKTRIRDRSLAAGLSKSRLPEFTESEKRRISGTYDFFGFNHYTTILAYNLDYASWISSFDADR
;
A
#
# COMPACT_ATOMS: atom_id res chain seq x y z
N MET A 1 -0.27 4.99 -6.47
CA MET A 1 -1.32 3.97 -6.61
C MET A 1 -0.79 2.64 -7.13
N GLY A 2 -0.23 2.56 -8.34
CA GLY A 2 0.15 1.28 -8.95
C GLY A 2 1.05 0.38 -8.09
N GLY A 3 1.97 0.97 -7.31
CA GLY A 3 2.87 0.21 -6.44
C GLY A 3 2.19 -0.62 -5.35
N TRP A 4 1.02 -0.21 -4.84
CA TRP A 4 0.33 -0.95 -3.77
C TRP A 4 -0.19 -2.31 -4.22
N PHE A 5 -0.64 -2.38 -5.48
CA PHE A 5 -1.12 -3.62 -6.09
C PHE A 5 0.00 -4.38 -6.80
N ALA A 6 0.93 -3.66 -7.42
CA ALA A 6 2.01 -4.27 -8.16
C ALA A 6 3.05 -4.94 -7.23
N HIS A 7 3.30 -4.41 -6.04
CA HIS A 7 4.36 -4.93 -5.17
C HIS A 7 4.11 -6.38 -4.71
N PRO A 8 2.91 -6.76 -4.23
CA PRO A 8 2.64 -8.15 -3.90
C PRO A 8 2.81 -9.10 -5.09
N ILE A 9 2.34 -8.72 -6.28
CA ILE A 9 2.33 -9.61 -7.45
C ILE A 9 3.73 -9.73 -8.07
N PHE A 10 4.40 -8.59 -8.30
CA PHE A 10 5.59 -8.52 -9.14
C PHE A 10 6.92 -8.55 -8.37
N LYS A 11 6.92 -8.43 -7.04
CA LYS A 11 8.16 -8.32 -6.26
C LYS A 11 8.36 -9.41 -5.22
N ASN A 12 7.52 -9.48 -4.19
CA ASN A 12 7.80 -10.37 -3.05
C ASN A 12 6.58 -10.95 -2.33
N GLY A 13 5.38 -10.81 -2.90
CA GLY A 13 4.16 -11.34 -2.27
C GLY A 13 3.55 -10.45 -1.18
N ASP A 14 4.18 -9.33 -0.82
CA ASP A 14 3.71 -8.47 0.27
C ASP A 14 3.51 -7.01 -0.18
N TYR A 15 2.76 -6.24 0.61
CA TYR A 15 2.69 -4.79 0.45
C TYR A 15 4.06 -4.14 0.67
N ASN A 16 4.29 -2.98 0.05
CA ASN A 16 5.56 -2.28 0.24
C ASN A 16 5.67 -1.70 1.66
N GLU A 17 6.90 -1.66 2.20
CA GLU A 17 7.14 -1.25 3.60
C GLU A 17 6.59 0.14 3.93
N VAL A 18 6.77 1.11 3.04
CA VAL A 18 6.27 2.49 3.24
C VAL A 18 4.76 2.50 3.46
N MET A 19 4.00 1.70 2.71
CA MET A 19 2.55 1.59 2.86
C MET A 19 2.18 0.95 4.21
N LYS A 20 2.86 -0.15 4.58
CA LYS A 20 2.61 -0.83 5.86
C LYS A 20 2.87 0.08 7.06
N THR A 21 4.02 0.76 7.08
CA THR A 21 4.39 1.68 8.16
C THR A 21 3.44 2.87 8.22
N ARG A 22 3.21 3.57 7.09
CA ARG A 22 2.36 4.77 7.06
C ARG A 22 0.92 4.47 7.50
N ILE A 23 0.32 3.41 6.99
CA ILE A 23 -1.07 3.06 7.37
C ILE A 23 -1.13 2.63 8.83
N ARG A 24 -0.15 1.88 9.33
CA ARG A 24 -0.07 1.48 10.74
C ARG A 24 0.02 2.70 11.66
N ASP A 25 0.94 3.63 11.39
CA ASP A 25 1.14 4.82 12.22
C ASP A 25 -0.10 5.70 12.26
N ARG A 26 -0.76 5.88 11.10
CA ARG A 26 -2.02 6.63 11.01
C ARG A 26 -3.17 5.92 11.70
N SER A 27 -3.24 4.59 11.61
CA SER A 27 -4.23 3.79 12.35
C SER A 27 -4.09 3.95 13.85
N LEU A 28 -2.86 3.90 14.37
CA LEU A 28 -2.58 4.11 15.80
C LEU A 28 -2.93 5.53 16.23
N ALA A 29 -2.59 6.54 15.41
CA ALA A 29 -2.93 7.93 15.69
C ALA A 29 -4.44 8.21 15.66
N ALA A 30 -5.20 7.44 14.89
CA ALA A 30 -6.66 7.47 14.88
C ALA A 30 -7.30 6.70 16.06
N GLY A 31 -6.50 6.15 16.98
CA GLY A 31 -6.96 5.41 18.16
C GLY A 31 -7.35 3.96 17.88
N LEU A 32 -6.99 3.40 16.72
CA LEU A 32 -7.20 1.98 16.43
C LEU A 32 -6.12 1.13 17.10
N SER A 33 -6.51 -0.02 17.66
CA SER A 33 -5.57 -0.96 18.27
C SER A 33 -4.74 -1.75 17.24
N LYS A 34 -5.13 -1.72 15.97
CA LYS A 34 -4.45 -2.43 14.86
C LYS A 34 -4.48 -1.62 13.57
N SER A 35 -3.57 -1.96 12.66
CA SER A 35 -3.55 -1.38 11.32
C SER A 35 -4.87 -1.63 10.58
N ARG A 36 -5.31 -0.64 9.79
CA ARG A 36 -6.41 -0.79 8.83
C ARG A 36 -6.00 -1.67 7.64
N LEU A 37 -4.71 -1.75 7.35
CA LEU A 37 -4.16 -2.60 6.31
C LEU A 37 -4.04 -4.04 6.83
N PRO A 38 -4.70 -5.03 6.20
CA PRO A 38 -4.47 -6.43 6.52
C PRO A 38 -3.03 -6.84 6.21
N GLU A 39 -2.47 -7.73 7.03
CA GLU A 39 -1.16 -8.32 6.80
C GLU A 39 -1.32 -9.68 6.12
N PHE A 40 -0.47 -9.97 5.13
CA PHE A 40 -0.45 -11.29 4.51
C PHE A 40 0.33 -12.29 5.36
N THR A 41 -0.21 -13.50 5.45
CA THR A 41 0.49 -14.66 5.96
C THR A 41 1.59 -15.11 5.00
N GLU A 42 2.58 -15.86 5.49
CA GLU A 42 3.65 -16.39 4.63
C GLU A 42 3.14 -17.32 3.52
N SER A 43 2.04 -18.04 3.75
CA SER A 43 1.39 -18.84 2.70
C SER A 43 0.75 -17.97 1.63
N GLU A 44 0.12 -16.86 2.00
CA GLU A 44 -0.48 -15.92 1.05
C GLU A 44 0.57 -15.19 0.23
N LYS A 45 1.67 -14.73 0.86
CA LYS A 45 2.79 -14.09 0.15
C LYS A 45 3.36 -15.01 -0.93
N ARG A 46 3.64 -16.28 -0.57
CA ARG A 46 4.11 -17.28 -1.54
C ARG A 46 3.11 -17.56 -2.65
N ARG A 47 1.81 -17.54 -2.33
CA ARG A 47 0.74 -17.77 -3.31
C ARG A 47 0.61 -16.62 -4.31
N ILE A 48 0.83 -15.38 -3.88
CA ILE A 48 0.62 -14.17 -4.69
C ILE A 48 1.88 -13.79 -5.48
N SER A 49 3.06 -13.98 -4.89
CA SER A 49 4.31 -13.60 -5.53
C SER A 49 4.52 -14.36 -6.84
N GLY A 50 4.80 -13.65 -7.93
CA GLY A 50 5.12 -14.27 -9.21
C GLY A 50 3.90 -14.75 -10.01
N THR A 51 2.67 -14.39 -9.61
CA THR A 51 1.46 -14.76 -10.35
C THR A 51 1.22 -13.83 -11.56
N TYR A 52 2.16 -13.79 -12.50
CA TYR A 52 2.06 -12.97 -13.71
C TYR A 52 2.88 -13.56 -14.86
N ASP A 53 2.37 -13.40 -16.09
CA ASP A 53 3.13 -13.69 -17.31
C ASP A 53 3.53 -12.40 -18.05
N PHE A 54 2.77 -11.32 -17.83
CA PHE A 54 3.01 -10.00 -18.41
C PHE A 54 2.57 -8.89 -17.45
N PHE A 55 3.07 -7.67 -17.67
CA PHE A 55 2.65 -6.49 -16.92
C PHE A 55 1.72 -5.62 -17.79
N GLY A 56 0.42 -5.67 -17.51
CA GLY A 56 -0.55 -4.77 -18.13
C GLY A 56 -0.46 -3.37 -17.50
N PHE A 57 -0.11 -2.36 -18.31
CA PHE A 57 0.04 -0.99 -17.83
C PHE A 57 -0.94 -0.04 -18.50
N ASN A 58 -1.88 0.50 -17.71
CA ASN A 58 -2.79 1.53 -18.15
C ASN A 58 -2.26 2.90 -17.74
N HIS A 59 -1.96 3.75 -18.71
CA HIS A 59 -1.48 5.11 -18.49
C HIS A 59 -2.20 6.10 -19.40
N TYR A 60 -2.65 7.21 -18.80
CA TYR A 60 -3.43 8.23 -19.50
C TYR A 60 -2.87 9.64 -19.28
N THR A 61 -2.31 9.92 -18.10
CA THR A 61 -1.83 11.24 -17.72
C THR A 61 -0.85 11.17 -16.55
N THR A 62 -0.25 12.30 -16.23
CA THR A 62 0.68 12.51 -15.12
C THR A 62 0.15 13.59 -14.17
N ILE A 63 0.43 13.44 -12.87
CA ILE A 63 0.08 14.44 -11.84
C ILE A 63 1.35 14.93 -11.14
N LEU A 64 1.35 16.18 -10.69
CA LEU A 64 2.40 16.72 -9.83
C LEU A 64 2.23 16.16 -8.40
N ALA A 65 3.34 15.88 -7.74
CA ALA A 65 3.38 15.36 -6.38
C ALA A 65 4.13 16.33 -5.46
N TYR A 66 3.60 16.54 -4.27
CA TYR A 66 4.16 17.39 -3.23
C TYR A 66 4.09 16.66 -1.90
N ASN A 67 4.97 17.01 -0.98
CA ASN A 67 4.83 16.53 0.39
C ASN A 67 3.69 17.29 1.06
N LEU A 68 2.70 16.55 1.56
CA LEU A 68 1.52 17.10 2.23
C LEU A 68 1.43 16.48 3.62
N ASP A 69 1.49 17.33 4.63
CA ASP A 69 1.37 16.91 6.03
C ASP A 69 -0.11 16.82 6.44
N TYR A 70 -0.76 15.73 6.03
CA TYR A 70 -2.11 15.43 6.48
C TYR A 70 -2.15 15.17 7.98
N ALA A 71 -3.04 15.86 8.68
CA ALA A 71 -3.30 15.62 10.10
C ALA A 71 -3.54 14.13 10.38
N SER A 72 -3.01 13.64 11.49
CA SER A 72 -2.89 12.20 11.77
C SER A 72 -4.24 11.49 11.95
N TRP A 73 -5.28 12.22 12.37
CA TRP A 73 -6.65 11.71 12.51
C TRP A 73 -7.41 11.58 11.18
N ILE A 74 -6.89 12.13 10.08
CA ILE A 74 -7.53 12.05 8.77
C ILE A 74 -7.29 10.66 8.18
N SER A 75 -8.29 9.78 8.23
CA SER A 75 -8.23 8.49 7.54
C SER A 75 -8.72 8.64 6.10
N SER A 76 -7.81 8.82 5.14
CA SER A 76 -8.14 8.86 3.71
C SER A 76 -7.07 8.18 2.86
N PHE A 77 -7.48 7.73 1.67
CA PHE A 77 -6.58 7.12 0.70
C PHE A 77 -5.42 8.06 0.34
N ASP A 78 -5.69 9.34 0.10
CA ASP A 78 -4.65 10.33 -0.25
C ASP A 78 -3.69 10.62 0.90
N ALA A 79 -4.15 10.50 2.15
CA ALA A 79 -3.29 10.67 3.31
C ALA A 79 -2.41 9.43 3.59
N ASP A 80 -2.83 8.27 3.10
CA ASP A 80 -2.11 7.01 3.22
C ASP A 80 -1.07 6.82 2.08
N ARG A 81 -1.26 7.46 0.90
CA ARG A 81 -0.42 7.30 -0.30
C ARG A 81 0.92 8.03 -0.29
#